data_AF-A0A2V6JL17-F1
#
_entry.id   AF-A0A2V6JL17-F1
#
_cell.length_a   1.000
_cell.length_b   1.000
_cell.length_c   1.000
_cell.angle_alpha   90.00
_cell.angle_beta   90.00
_cell.angle_gamma   90.00
#
_symmetry.space_group_name_H-M   'P 1'
#
loop_
_entity.id
_entity.type
_entity.pdbx_description
1 polymer ?
#
loop_
_entity_poly.entity_id
_entity_poly.type
_entity_poly.pdbx_seq_one_letter_code
_entity_poly.pdbx_strand_id
1 'polypeptide(L)'
;MIRDFKFAFRQLFKAPGFTIAAATVLALGIGVNTAVFSLVNTLFFAPPSYARPHEMVQLFSQDKKDPKKCRGFSYPTYLDIRQQNTVFSDVMAFNLAFIGLGQKGDTRRAFSAVVTSNYFSVLGVPLARGRAFLPEEETPGHNAQVAIVSYSYWAKHDLDPGVLGSHLLINARSFTIVGITPKGFVGTMQILSPEVWLPMSVYDQVANDFNLDNKTTIDDRKGTQLR
;
A
#
# COMPACT_ATOMS: atom_id res chain seq x y z
N MET A 1 14.78 19.65 -50.08
CA MET A 1 14.56 19.40 -48.63
C MET A 1 14.27 20.67 -47.82
N ILE A 2 15.22 21.61 -47.59
CA ILE A 2 14.94 22.84 -46.78
C ILE A 2 13.85 23.74 -47.40
N ARG A 3 13.82 23.84 -48.73
CA ARG A 3 12.77 24.57 -49.46
C ARG A 3 11.38 23.96 -49.29
N ASP A 4 11.32 22.63 -49.17
CA ASP A 4 10.06 21.88 -49.06
C ASP A 4 9.47 22.02 -47.65
N PHE A 5 10.30 21.99 -46.61
CA PHE A 5 9.90 22.32 -45.23
C PHE A 5 9.36 23.74 -45.11
N LYS A 6 10.04 24.73 -45.70
CA LYS A 6 9.59 26.13 -45.71
C LYS A 6 8.24 26.29 -46.40
N PHE A 7 8.03 25.55 -47.50
CA PHE A 7 6.77 25.56 -48.23
C PHE A 7 5.63 24.95 -47.41
N ALA A 8 5.84 23.79 -46.79
CA ALA A 8 4.86 23.12 -45.94
C ALA A 8 4.43 23.99 -44.74
N PHE A 9 5.38 24.65 -44.08
CA PHE A 9 5.07 25.56 -42.97
C PHE A 9 4.24 26.77 -43.43
N ARG A 10 4.54 27.32 -44.61
CA ARG A 10 3.75 28.41 -45.21
C ARG A 10 2.36 27.96 -45.62
N GLN A 11 2.19 26.69 -46.01
CA GLN A 11 0.90 26.08 -46.32
C GLN A 11 0.01 25.98 -45.06
N LEU A 12 0.59 25.57 -43.92
CA LEU A 12 -0.11 25.47 -42.63
C LEU A 12 -0.64 26.83 -42.16
N PHE A 13 0.17 27.89 -42.25
CA PHE A 13 -0.27 29.25 -41.89
C PHE A 13 -1.34 29.84 -42.82
N LYS A 14 -1.50 29.32 -44.04
CA LYS A 14 -2.54 29.77 -44.98
C LYS A 14 -3.91 29.15 -44.70
N ALA A 15 -3.97 28.06 -43.93
CA ALA A 15 -5.21 27.37 -43.57
C ALA A 15 -5.30 27.17 -42.04
N PRO A 16 -5.43 28.25 -41.25
CA PRO A 16 -5.31 28.18 -39.79
C PRO A 16 -6.41 27.33 -39.15
N GLY A 17 -7.66 27.40 -39.62
CA GLY A 17 -8.76 26.61 -39.04
C GLY A 17 -8.57 25.08 -39.18
N PHE A 18 -8.20 24.62 -40.38
CA PHE A 18 -7.90 23.21 -40.63
C PHE A 18 -6.66 22.75 -39.85
N THR A 19 -5.62 23.56 -39.84
CA THR A 19 -4.38 23.26 -39.10
C THR A 19 -4.63 23.13 -37.61
N ILE A 20 -5.40 24.04 -37.01
CA ILE A 20 -5.77 23.99 -35.59
C ILE A 20 -6.59 22.74 -35.27
N ALA A 21 -7.59 22.41 -36.11
CA ALA A 21 -8.40 21.22 -35.92
C ALA A 21 -7.56 19.94 -36.00
N ALA A 22 -6.71 19.81 -37.02
CA ALA A 22 -5.81 18.67 -37.20
C ALA A 22 -4.80 18.54 -36.06
N ALA A 23 -4.18 19.66 -35.63
CA ALA A 23 -3.25 19.67 -34.51
C ALA A 23 -3.93 19.28 -33.19
N THR A 24 -5.17 19.73 -32.96
CA THR A 24 -5.95 19.38 -31.77
C THR A 24 -6.26 17.90 -31.72
N VAL A 25 -6.72 17.31 -32.83
CA VAL A 25 -7.00 15.87 -32.90
C VAL A 25 -5.74 15.05 -32.67
N LEU A 26 -4.62 15.44 -33.28
CA LEU A 26 -3.34 14.76 -33.12
C LEU A 26 -2.81 14.89 -31.68
N ALA A 27 -2.91 16.08 -31.08
CA ALA A 27 -2.54 16.30 -29.68
C ALA A 27 -3.41 15.48 -28.72
N LEU A 28 -4.73 15.40 -28.95
CA LEU A 28 -5.64 14.58 -28.14
C LEU A 28 -5.30 13.09 -28.28
N GLY A 29 -5.10 12.59 -29.51
CA GLY A 29 -4.75 11.19 -29.74
C GLY A 29 -3.44 10.78 -29.07
N ILE A 30 -2.40 11.63 -29.17
CA ILE A 30 -1.12 11.38 -28.50
C ILE A 30 -1.28 11.48 -26.98
N GLY A 31 -1.98 12.52 -26.49
CA GLY A 31 -2.16 12.78 -25.07
C GLY A 31 -2.90 11.66 -24.36
N VAL A 32 -4.01 11.18 -24.93
CA VAL A 32 -4.81 10.09 -24.35
C VAL A 32 -3.98 8.79 -24.30
N ASN A 33 -3.34 8.40 -25.40
CA ASN A 33 -2.53 7.18 -25.43
C ASN A 33 -1.34 7.25 -24.44
N THR A 34 -0.70 8.41 -24.36
CA THR A 34 0.40 8.64 -23.41
C THR A 34 -0.09 8.56 -21.96
N ALA A 35 -1.26 9.14 -21.66
CA ALA A 35 -1.86 9.08 -20.33
C ALA A 35 -2.21 7.65 -19.91
N VAL A 36 -2.84 6.88 -20.81
CA VAL A 36 -3.15 5.45 -20.54
C VAL A 36 -1.88 4.65 -20.32
N PHE A 37 -0.89 4.80 -21.21
CA PHE A 37 0.38 4.06 -21.06
C PHE A 37 1.12 4.46 -19.79
N SER A 38 1.13 5.75 -19.44
CA SER A 38 1.75 6.22 -18.20
C SER A 38 1.07 5.62 -16.97
N LEU A 39 -0.26 5.51 -16.96
CA LEU A 39 -1.01 4.89 -15.86
C LEU A 39 -0.69 3.39 -15.74
N VAL A 40 -0.65 2.68 -16.87
CA VAL A 40 -0.28 1.25 -16.89
C VAL A 40 1.16 1.08 -16.40
N ASN A 41 2.09 1.93 -16.85
CA ASN A 41 3.47 1.90 -16.43
C ASN A 41 3.61 2.14 -14.92
N THR A 42 2.92 3.13 -14.36
CA THR A 42 2.98 3.43 -12.93
C THR A 42 2.32 2.36 -12.06
N LEU A 43 1.27 1.69 -12.55
CA LEU A 43 0.55 0.67 -11.78
C LEU A 43 1.14 -0.75 -11.90
N PHE A 44 1.73 -1.10 -13.04
CA PHE A 44 2.16 -2.48 -13.31
C PHE A 44 3.66 -2.64 -13.49
N PHE A 45 4.38 -1.60 -13.89
CA PHE A 45 5.80 -1.69 -14.26
C PHE A 45 6.72 -0.85 -13.40
N ALA A 46 6.19 0.06 -12.57
CA ALA A 46 6.98 0.84 -11.64
C ALA A 46 7.63 -0.10 -10.61
N PRO A 47 8.95 -0.04 -10.43
CA PRO A 47 9.64 -0.88 -9.46
C PRO A 47 9.06 -0.58 -8.08
N PRO A 48 8.71 -1.61 -7.31
CA PRO A 48 8.12 -1.40 -5.99
C PRO A 48 9.17 -0.81 -5.03
N SER A 49 8.70 -0.03 -4.06
CA SER A 49 9.54 0.77 -3.15
C SER A 49 10.19 -0.06 -2.03
N TYR A 50 10.71 -1.25 -2.32
CA TYR A 50 11.44 -2.11 -1.38
C TYR A 50 12.76 -2.61 -1.97
N ALA A 51 13.73 -2.94 -1.10
CA ALA A 51 15.15 -3.01 -1.46
C ALA A 51 15.49 -4.09 -2.49
N ARG A 52 14.84 -5.27 -2.41
CA ARG A 52 15.18 -6.45 -3.24
C ARG A 52 13.93 -7.08 -3.87
N PRO A 53 13.28 -6.44 -4.85
CA PRO A 53 11.99 -6.93 -5.33
C PRO A 53 11.99 -8.29 -6.00
N HIS A 54 13.11 -8.65 -6.65
CA HIS A 54 13.28 -9.93 -7.34
C HIS A 54 13.48 -11.12 -6.40
N GLU A 55 13.75 -10.88 -5.11
CA GLU A 55 13.89 -11.92 -4.08
C GLU A 55 12.58 -12.11 -3.30
N MET A 56 11.59 -11.25 -3.53
CA MET A 56 10.31 -11.30 -2.82
C MET A 56 9.36 -12.25 -3.52
N VAL A 57 8.83 -13.21 -2.78
CA VAL A 57 7.76 -14.10 -3.24
C VAL A 57 6.58 -14.01 -2.29
N GLN A 58 5.37 -14.11 -2.85
CA GLN A 58 4.14 -14.17 -2.06
C GLN A 58 3.67 -15.61 -1.96
N LEU A 59 3.45 -16.07 -0.73
CA LEU A 59 2.95 -17.41 -0.45
C LEU A 59 1.43 -17.42 -0.46
N PHE A 60 0.85 -18.44 -1.09
CA PHE A 60 -0.58 -18.70 -1.07
C PHE A 60 -0.84 -20.20 -0.84
N SER A 61 -1.92 -20.52 -0.14
CA SER A 61 -2.48 -21.87 -0.10
C SER A 61 -3.40 -22.06 -1.30
N GLN A 62 -3.17 -23.11 -2.08
CA GLN A 62 -4.05 -23.51 -3.18
C GLN A 62 -5.10 -24.52 -2.67
N ASP A 63 -6.35 -24.39 -3.13
CA ASP A 63 -7.38 -25.38 -2.84
C ASP A 63 -7.09 -26.69 -3.61
N LYS A 64 -7.10 -27.82 -2.90
CA LYS A 64 -6.84 -29.14 -3.50
C LYS A 64 -7.90 -29.56 -4.52
N LYS A 65 -9.15 -29.08 -4.36
CA LYS A 65 -10.28 -29.39 -5.24
C LYS A 65 -10.41 -28.41 -6.40
N ASP A 66 -9.94 -27.18 -6.23
CA ASP A 66 -9.97 -26.15 -7.27
C ASP A 66 -8.62 -25.40 -7.34
N PRO A 67 -7.69 -25.87 -8.19
CA PRO A 67 -6.37 -25.26 -8.33
C PRO A 67 -6.38 -23.78 -8.74
N LYS A 68 -7.50 -23.24 -9.24
CA LYS A 68 -7.62 -21.82 -9.58
C LYS A 68 -7.90 -20.94 -8.36
N LYS A 69 -8.24 -21.54 -7.21
CA LYS A 69 -8.50 -20.81 -5.96
C LYS A 69 -7.26 -20.81 -5.08
N CYS A 70 -6.67 -19.63 -4.95
CA CYS A 70 -5.62 -19.34 -3.98
C CYS A 70 -6.21 -18.56 -2.79
N ARG A 71 -5.69 -18.85 -1.61
CA ARG A 71 -6.05 -18.17 -0.36
C ARG A 71 -4.81 -17.83 0.45
N GLY A 72 -4.89 -16.76 1.23
CA GLY A 72 -3.89 -16.48 2.26
C GLY A 72 -3.95 -17.49 3.41
N PHE A 73 -3.06 -17.30 4.38
CA PHE A 73 -2.93 -18.17 5.55
C PHE A 73 -3.65 -17.56 6.77
N SER A 74 -4.04 -18.38 7.74
CA SER A 74 -4.42 -17.89 9.08
C SER A 74 -3.16 -17.51 9.85
N TYR A 75 -3.27 -16.62 10.85
CA TYR A 75 -2.11 -16.19 11.64
C TYR A 75 -1.35 -17.36 12.31
N PRO A 76 -2.00 -18.38 12.90
CA PRO A 76 -1.29 -19.54 13.42
C PRO A 76 -0.54 -20.32 12.34
N THR A 77 -1.11 -20.43 11.12
CA THR A 77 -0.44 -21.10 10.00
C THR A 77 0.77 -20.30 9.52
N TYR A 78 0.67 -18.96 9.52
CA TYR A 78 1.82 -18.09 9.27
C TYR A 78 2.93 -18.32 10.29
N LEU A 79 2.59 -18.43 11.59
CA LEU A 79 3.58 -18.73 12.63
C LEU A 79 4.26 -20.08 12.39
N ASP A 80 3.51 -21.12 12.04
CA ASP A 80 4.05 -22.44 11.71
C ASP A 80 5.03 -22.34 10.52
N ILE A 81 4.64 -21.62 9.45
CA ILE A 81 5.50 -21.39 8.27
C ILE A 81 6.79 -20.66 8.67
N ARG A 82 6.69 -19.58 9.45
CA ARG A 82 7.85 -18.77 9.86
C ARG A 82 8.80 -19.56 10.76
N GLN A 83 8.26 -20.33 11.72
CA GLN A 83 9.06 -21.12 12.66
C GLN A 83 9.75 -22.32 11.99
N GLN A 84 9.10 -22.95 11.01
CA GLN A 84 9.63 -24.12 10.30
C GLN A 84 10.35 -23.75 8.99
N ASN A 85 10.55 -22.45 8.74
CA ASN A 85 11.14 -21.95 7.52
C ASN A 85 12.63 -22.31 7.42
N THR A 86 12.99 -22.98 6.33
CA THR A 86 14.39 -23.31 5.96
C THR A 86 14.79 -22.76 4.59
N VAL A 87 13.84 -22.14 3.87
CA VAL A 87 13.99 -21.76 2.47
C VAL A 87 14.15 -20.25 2.31
N PHE A 88 13.35 -19.47 3.04
CA PHE A 88 13.37 -18.01 2.96
C PHE A 88 14.30 -17.40 4.00
N SER A 89 14.79 -16.18 3.76
CA SER A 89 15.57 -15.47 4.78
C SER A 89 14.71 -15.08 6.00
N ASP A 90 13.46 -14.70 5.77
CA ASP A 90 12.44 -14.46 6.79
C ASP A 90 11.05 -14.45 6.12
N VAL A 91 9.98 -14.49 6.92
CA VAL A 91 8.59 -14.46 6.45
C VAL A 91 7.83 -13.37 7.20
N MET A 92 7.22 -12.44 6.47
CA MET A 92 6.33 -11.42 7.02
C MET A 92 4.89 -11.67 6.60
N ALA A 93 3.94 -11.19 7.41
CA ALA A 93 2.52 -11.16 7.04
C ALA A 93 2.02 -9.72 7.01
N PHE A 94 1.05 -9.48 6.13
CA PHE A 94 0.30 -8.23 6.08
C PHE A 94 -1.13 -8.52 5.69
N ASN A 95 -2.03 -7.63 6.07
CA ASN A 95 -3.41 -7.62 5.64
C ASN A 95 -3.91 -6.18 5.47
N LEU A 96 -4.69 -5.94 4.42
CA LEU A 96 -5.27 -4.63 4.16
C LEU A 96 -6.59 -4.45 4.93
N ALA A 97 -6.69 -3.37 5.71
CA ALA A 97 -7.89 -3.02 6.46
C ALA A 97 -8.36 -1.60 6.11
N PHE A 98 -9.69 -1.40 6.13
CA PHE A 98 -10.30 -0.08 6.05
C PHE A 98 -10.58 0.47 7.44
N ILE A 99 -10.05 1.66 7.69
CA ILE A 99 -10.18 2.34 8.98
C ILE A 99 -10.80 3.72 8.82
N GLY A 100 -11.49 4.18 9.87
CA GLY A 100 -11.87 5.57 10.05
C GLY A 100 -10.75 6.31 10.77
N LEU A 101 -10.11 7.26 10.10
CA LEU A 101 -9.14 8.19 10.68
C LEU A 101 -9.84 9.45 11.16
N GLY A 102 -9.79 9.69 12.48
CA GLY A 102 -10.28 10.91 13.10
C GLY A 102 -9.28 12.05 12.96
N GLN A 103 -9.73 13.21 12.48
CA GLN A 103 -8.91 14.41 12.32
C GLN A 103 -9.73 15.67 12.60
N LYS A 104 -9.35 16.46 13.62
CA LYS A 104 -9.93 17.78 13.95
C LYS A 104 -11.48 17.83 13.96
N GLY A 105 -12.14 16.80 14.49
CA GLY A 105 -13.60 16.72 14.60
C GLY A 105 -14.31 16.10 13.39
N ASP A 106 -13.58 15.69 12.36
CA ASP A 106 -14.09 14.91 11.24
C ASP A 106 -13.50 13.48 11.25
N THR A 107 -14.14 12.54 10.56
CA THR A 107 -13.65 11.18 10.37
C THR A 107 -13.70 10.80 8.90
N ARG A 108 -12.55 10.48 8.32
CA ARG A 108 -12.45 10.02 6.93
C ARG A 108 -12.02 8.56 6.86
N ARG A 109 -12.44 7.89 5.80
CA ARG A 109 -11.97 6.52 5.51
C ARG A 109 -10.55 6.56 4.93
N ALA A 110 -9.73 5.60 5.34
CA ALA A 110 -8.39 5.40 4.80
C ALA A 110 -8.03 3.91 4.75
N PHE A 111 -7.11 3.57 3.86
CA PHE A 111 -6.47 2.27 3.85
C PHE A 111 -5.42 2.19 4.95
N SER A 112 -5.37 1.04 5.61
CA SER A 112 -4.32 0.67 6.56
C SER A 112 -3.80 -0.73 6.27
N ALA A 113 -2.56 -1.00 6.66
CA ALA A 113 -2.00 -2.33 6.63
C ALA A 113 -1.76 -2.83 8.06
N VAL A 114 -2.36 -3.95 8.41
CA VAL A 114 -2.02 -4.68 9.64
C VAL A 114 -0.86 -5.61 9.30
N VAL A 115 0.27 -5.48 9.99
CA VAL A 115 1.53 -6.12 9.60
C VAL A 115 2.26 -6.74 10.78
N THR A 116 3.12 -7.72 10.49
CA THR A 116 4.05 -8.30 11.47
C THR A 116 5.19 -7.34 11.80
N SER A 117 5.81 -7.52 12.95
CA SER A 117 6.90 -6.68 13.46
C SER A 117 8.09 -6.59 12.52
N ASN A 118 8.38 -7.67 11.80
CA ASN A 118 9.48 -7.76 10.83
C ASN A 118 9.16 -7.16 9.45
N TYR A 119 7.95 -6.66 9.18
CA TYR A 119 7.50 -6.22 7.86
C TYR A 119 8.47 -5.25 7.16
N PHE A 120 8.86 -4.18 7.85
CA PHE A 120 9.77 -3.17 7.29
C PHE A 120 11.20 -3.72 7.10
N SER A 121 11.64 -4.62 7.97
CA SER A 121 12.96 -5.26 7.90
C SER A 121 13.05 -6.19 6.69
N VAL A 122 12.04 -7.04 6.48
CA VAL A 122 11.98 -7.96 5.32
C VAL A 122 11.95 -7.20 4.01
N LEU A 123 11.21 -6.08 3.96
CA LEU A 123 11.19 -5.20 2.80
C LEU A 123 12.49 -4.40 2.60
N GLY A 124 13.38 -4.35 3.59
CA GLY A 124 14.56 -3.50 3.57
C GLY A 124 14.21 -2.01 3.51
N VAL A 125 13.10 -1.61 4.14
CA VAL A 125 12.58 -0.24 4.13
C VAL A 125 12.79 0.39 5.50
N PRO A 126 13.88 1.15 5.70
CA PRO A 126 14.10 1.86 6.96
C PRO A 126 13.06 2.97 7.13
N LEU A 127 12.54 3.12 8.35
CA LEU A 127 11.64 4.24 8.67
C LEU A 127 12.40 5.57 8.59
N ALA A 128 11.73 6.62 8.12
CA ALA A 128 12.30 7.96 8.08
C ALA A 128 12.51 8.53 9.49
N ARG A 129 11.61 8.23 10.42
CA ARG A 129 11.70 8.58 11.85
C ARG A 129 11.02 7.54 12.73
N GLY A 130 11.45 7.46 13.98
CA GLY A 130 10.88 6.57 15.00
C GLY A 130 11.40 5.13 14.88
N ARG A 131 10.54 4.16 15.22
CA ARG A 131 10.87 2.73 15.27
C ARG A 131 9.82 1.87 14.58
N ALA A 132 10.25 0.67 14.17
CA ALA A 132 9.33 -0.39 13.76
C ALA A 132 8.57 -0.95 14.97
N PHE A 133 7.60 -1.82 14.71
CA PHE A 133 6.89 -2.53 15.77
C PHE A 133 7.82 -3.53 16.47
N LEU A 134 7.63 -3.69 17.77
CA LEU A 134 8.34 -4.67 18.59
C LEU A 134 7.68 -6.05 18.45
N PRO A 135 8.42 -7.16 18.65
CA PRO A 135 7.85 -8.51 18.57
C PRO A 135 6.64 -8.73 19.49
N GLU A 136 6.67 -8.20 20.71
CA GLU A 136 5.55 -8.29 21.66
C GLU A 136 4.30 -7.54 21.16
N GLU A 137 4.47 -6.47 20.37
CA GLU A 137 3.37 -5.70 19.80
C GLU A 137 2.65 -6.48 18.67
N GLU A 138 3.26 -7.52 18.09
CA GLU A 138 2.62 -8.39 17.10
C GLU A 138 1.77 -9.52 17.70
N THR A 139 1.94 -9.77 19.01
CA THR A 139 1.31 -10.91 19.69
C THR A 139 -0.20 -10.70 19.84
N PRO A 140 -1.06 -11.63 19.35
CA PRO A 140 -2.50 -11.57 19.56
C PRO A 140 -2.88 -11.35 21.03
N GLY A 141 -3.88 -10.51 21.27
CA GLY A 141 -4.33 -10.15 22.61
C GLY A 141 -3.50 -9.07 23.30
N HIS A 142 -2.27 -8.75 22.85
CA HIS A 142 -1.49 -7.64 23.40
C HIS A 142 -2.15 -6.27 23.12
N ASN A 143 -2.89 -6.16 22.02
CA ASN A 143 -3.65 -4.97 21.64
C ASN A 143 -2.80 -3.68 21.65
N ALA A 144 -1.61 -3.73 21.06
CA ALA A 144 -0.68 -2.60 21.06
C ALA A 144 -1.26 -1.39 20.31
N GLN A 145 -1.65 -0.35 21.05
CA GLN A 145 -2.20 0.89 20.50
C GLN A 145 -1.12 1.81 19.92
N VAL A 146 -0.33 1.27 18.99
CA VAL A 146 0.74 1.96 18.28
C VAL A 146 0.50 1.92 16.78
N ALA A 147 0.94 2.96 16.08
CA ALA A 147 0.78 3.10 14.64
C ALA A 147 2.04 3.65 14.00
N ILE A 148 2.28 3.28 12.75
CA ILE A 148 3.27 3.91 11.89
C ILE A 148 2.53 4.64 10.79
N VAL A 149 2.85 5.90 10.53
CA VAL A 149 2.15 6.70 9.52
C VAL A 149 2.99 6.88 8.25
N SER A 150 2.31 7.08 7.13
CA SER A 150 2.96 7.37 5.85
C SER A 150 3.70 8.71 5.86
N TYR A 151 4.74 8.84 5.04
CA TYR A 151 5.36 10.15 4.79
C TYR A 151 4.33 11.18 4.28
N SER A 152 3.34 10.77 3.48
CA SER A 152 2.30 11.67 2.96
C SER A 152 1.37 12.17 4.06
N TYR A 153 1.06 11.34 5.06
CA TYR A 153 0.35 11.77 6.28
C TYR A 153 1.16 12.83 7.03
N TRP A 154 2.46 12.61 7.20
CA TRP A 154 3.35 13.57 7.86
C TRP A 154 3.47 14.89 7.08
N ALA A 155 3.56 14.83 5.76
CA ALA A 155 3.59 16.01 4.89
C ALA A 155 2.29 16.84 4.94
N LYS A 156 1.12 16.19 5.12
CA LYS A 156 -0.16 16.88 5.36
C LYS A 156 -0.23 17.59 6.72
N HIS A 157 0.70 17.26 7.63
CA HIS A 157 0.87 17.91 8.93
C HIS A 157 2.12 18.81 8.93
N ASP A 158 2.41 19.43 7.79
CA ASP A 158 3.52 20.39 7.62
C ASP A 158 4.90 19.84 8.03
N LEU A 159 5.08 18.51 7.97
CA LEU A 159 6.29 17.82 8.42
C LEU A 159 6.63 18.11 9.90
N ASP A 160 5.63 18.38 10.73
CA ASP A 160 5.81 18.69 12.15
C ASP A 160 6.52 17.53 12.88
N PRO A 161 7.69 17.74 13.50
CA PRO A 161 8.37 16.70 14.27
C PRO A 161 7.54 16.19 15.46
N GLY A 162 6.58 16.98 15.96
CA GLY A 162 5.64 16.62 17.03
C GLY A 162 4.63 15.53 16.65
N VAL A 163 4.53 15.16 15.37
CA VAL A 163 3.69 14.03 14.93
C VAL A 163 4.18 12.72 15.54
N LEU A 164 5.50 12.53 15.69
CA LEU A 164 6.04 11.35 16.36
C LEU A 164 5.74 11.42 17.87
N GLY A 165 5.14 10.38 18.42
CA GLY A 165 4.68 10.31 19.80
C GLY A 165 3.30 10.92 20.03
N SER A 166 2.72 11.60 19.04
CA SER A 166 1.33 12.09 19.13
C SER A 166 0.30 10.98 18.94
N HIS A 167 -0.96 11.31 19.22
CA HIS A 167 -2.09 10.39 19.10
C HIS A 167 -2.87 10.57 17.81
N LEU A 168 -3.22 9.45 17.18
CA LEU A 168 -4.08 9.34 16.02
C LEU A 168 -5.33 8.55 16.41
N LEU A 169 -6.52 9.08 16.08
CA LEU A 169 -7.76 8.35 16.28
C LEU A 169 -8.04 7.42 15.10
N ILE A 170 -8.18 6.13 15.38
CA ILE A 170 -8.48 5.06 14.42
C ILE A 170 -9.70 4.31 14.93
N ASN A 171 -10.80 4.32 14.19
CA ASN A 171 -12.07 3.71 14.59
C ASN A 171 -12.50 4.13 16.02
N ALA A 172 -12.36 5.44 16.32
CA ALA A 172 -12.61 6.03 17.65
C ALA A 172 -11.71 5.53 18.80
N ARG A 173 -10.60 4.85 18.48
CA ARG A 173 -9.57 4.42 19.44
C ARG A 173 -8.29 5.24 19.24
N SER A 174 -7.61 5.57 20.32
CA SER A 174 -6.35 6.33 20.26
C SER A 174 -5.18 5.40 19.97
N PHE A 175 -4.33 5.75 19.02
CA PHE A 175 -3.09 5.07 18.67
C PHE A 175 -1.93 6.04 18.74
N THR A 176 -0.82 5.64 19.35
CA THR A 176 0.40 6.46 19.41
C THR A 176 1.24 6.26 18.16
N ILE A 177 1.64 7.35 17.52
CA ILE A 177 2.51 7.29 16.33
C ILE A 177 3.94 6.99 16.79
N VAL A 178 4.45 5.79 16.50
CA VAL A 178 5.79 5.34 16.88
C VAL A 178 6.81 5.38 15.74
N GLY A 179 6.35 5.61 14.51
CA GLY A 179 7.22 5.71 13.35
C GLY A 179 6.57 6.37 12.14
N ILE A 180 7.43 6.78 11.20
CA ILE A 180 7.04 7.43 9.94
C ILE A 180 7.78 6.72 8.79
N THR A 181 7.04 6.28 7.76
CA THR A 181 7.63 5.60 6.60
C THR A 181 8.46 6.57 5.73
N PRO A 182 9.40 6.07 4.91
CA PRO A 182 10.16 6.93 4.01
C PRO A 182 9.30 7.46 2.86
N LYS A 183 9.73 8.58 2.29
CA LYS A 183 9.06 9.21 1.14
C LYS A 183 8.97 8.22 -0.02
N GLY A 184 7.78 8.08 -0.60
CA GLY A 184 7.53 7.19 -1.75
C GLY A 184 7.27 5.73 -1.38
N PHE A 185 7.28 5.37 -0.09
CA PHE A 185 6.84 4.05 0.33
C PHE A 185 5.31 3.95 0.36
N VAL A 186 4.77 3.01 -0.41
CA VAL A 186 3.33 2.78 -0.58
C VAL A 186 2.86 1.42 -0.04
N GLY A 187 3.75 0.70 0.68
CA GLY A 187 3.47 -0.66 1.16
C GLY A 187 3.62 -1.72 0.07
N THR A 188 3.13 -2.92 0.39
CA THR A 188 3.15 -4.11 -0.48
C THR A 188 2.02 -4.14 -1.51
N MET A 189 1.02 -3.26 -1.38
CA MET A 189 -0.11 -3.13 -2.29
C MET A 189 -0.05 -1.81 -3.05
N GLN A 190 0.62 -1.78 -4.21
CA GLN A 190 0.87 -0.56 -5.00
C GLN A 190 -0.41 0.23 -5.36
N ILE A 191 -1.55 -0.45 -5.56
CA ILE A 191 -2.82 0.20 -5.93
C ILE A 191 -3.53 0.78 -4.70
N LEU A 192 -3.40 0.14 -3.54
CA LEU A 192 -4.14 0.46 -2.31
C LEU A 192 -3.15 0.88 -1.23
N SER A 193 -2.49 2.01 -1.45
CA SER A 193 -1.43 2.53 -0.56
C SER A 193 -1.99 2.79 0.84
N PRO A 194 -1.49 2.10 1.88
CA PRO A 194 -1.86 2.41 3.25
C PRO A 194 -1.39 3.80 3.66
N GLU A 195 -2.21 4.52 4.40
CA GLU A 195 -1.77 5.75 5.08
C GLU A 195 -1.19 5.44 6.47
N VAL A 196 -1.57 4.29 7.04
CA VAL A 196 -1.21 3.86 8.39
C VAL A 196 -0.89 2.36 8.39
N TRP A 197 0.14 1.97 9.12
CA TRP A 197 0.48 0.60 9.44
C TRP A 197 0.17 0.35 10.92
N LEU A 198 -0.34 -0.83 11.23
CA LEU A 198 -0.75 -1.28 12.55
C LEU A 198 -0.16 -2.66 12.83
N PRO A 199 0.16 -3.01 14.08
CA PRO A 199 0.69 -4.32 14.38
C PRO A 199 -0.41 -5.40 14.38
N MET A 200 -0.05 -6.67 14.11
CA MET A 200 -1.00 -7.80 14.09
C MET A 200 -1.86 -7.93 15.35
N SER A 201 -1.37 -7.52 16.53
CA SER A 201 -2.11 -7.64 17.79
C SER A 201 -3.43 -6.86 17.83
N VAL A 202 -3.60 -5.84 16.97
CA VAL A 202 -4.84 -5.05 16.90
C VAL A 202 -5.76 -5.46 15.75
N TYR A 203 -5.44 -6.54 15.03
CA TYR A 203 -6.23 -7.02 13.89
C TYR A 203 -7.73 -7.05 14.18
N ASP A 204 -8.15 -7.72 15.25
CA ASP A 204 -9.57 -7.85 15.63
C ASP A 204 -10.25 -6.51 15.99
N GLN A 205 -9.47 -5.46 16.28
CA GLN A 205 -9.98 -4.12 16.58
C GLN A 205 -10.20 -3.25 15.34
N VAL A 206 -9.48 -3.53 14.24
CA VAL A 206 -9.40 -2.67 13.05
C VAL A 206 -9.83 -3.35 11.77
N ALA A 207 -9.81 -4.69 11.72
CA ALA A 207 -10.31 -5.48 10.61
C ALA A 207 -11.84 -5.34 10.53
N ASN A 208 -12.29 -4.36 9.76
CA ASN A 208 -13.67 -4.31 9.27
C ASN A 208 -13.72 -5.15 8.00
N ASP A 209 -14.11 -6.42 8.12
CA ASP A 209 -14.23 -7.31 6.97
C ASP A 209 -15.22 -6.77 5.94
N PHE A 210 -14.84 -6.84 4.66
CA PHE A 210 -15.70 -6.59 3.51
C PHE A 210 -16.86 -7.59 3.37
N ASN A 211 -16.94 -8.61 4.24
CA ASN A 211 -18.01 -9.58 4.35
C ASN A 211 -18.33 -9.81 5.82
N LEU A 212 -19.51 -9.35 6.26
CA LEU A 212 -19.97 -9.42 7.65
C LEU A 212 -20.36 -10.84 8.12
N ASP A 213 -20.26 -11.85 7.26
CA ASP A 213 -20.89 -13.15 7.51
C ASP A 213 -20.06 -14.12 8.36
N ASN A 214 -18.76 -13.89 8.60
CA ASN A 214 -17.94 -14.75 9.46
C ASN A 214 -16.83 -13.95 10.19
N LYS A 215 -17.13 -13.44 11.39
CA LYS A 215 -16.10 -12.88 12.28
C LYS A 215 -15.22 -14.01 12.84
N THR A 216 -14.11 -14.30 12.18
CA THR A 216 -13.07 -15.21 12.71
C THR A 216 -11.97 -14.38 13.34
N THR A 217 -11.66 -14.64 14.61
CA THR A 217 -10.58 -13.95 15.35
C THR A 217 -9.22 -14.30 14.74
N ILE A 218 -8.23 -13.44 14.94
CA ILE A 218 -6.87 -13.66 14.43
C ILE A 218 -6.27 -15.01 14.83
N ASP A 219 -6.61 -15.52 16.01
CA ASP A 219 -6.13 -16.81 16.53
C ASP A 219 -6.83 -18.04 15.93
N ASP A 220 -7.90 -17.86 15.15
CA ASP A 220 -8.65 -18.98 14.57
C ASP A 220 -7.87 -19.64 13.42
N ARG A 221 -7.54 -20.92 13.61
CA ARG A 221 -6.92 -21.76 12.57
C ARG A 221 -7.84 -22.01 11.39
N LYS A 222 -9.16 -22.02 11.61
CA LYS A 222 -10.19 -22.18 10.58
C LYS A 222 -10.49 -20.87 9.84
N GLY A 223 -9.97 -19.74 10.35
CA GLY A 223 -10.19 -18.40 9.84
C GLY A 223 -9.88 -18.25 8.35
N THR A 224 -10.84 -17.72 7.62
CA THR A 224 -10.70 -17.42 6.19
C THR A 224 -9.96 -16.10 5.98
N GLN A 225 -8.67 -16.24 5.65
CA GLN A 225 -7.74 -15.29 5.00
C GLN A 225 -7.20 -14.09 5.81
N LEU A 226 -5.89 -14.11 6.05
CA LEU A 226 -5.04 -12.93 5.84
C LEU A 226 -4.91 -12.73 4.32
N ARG A 227 -5.72 -11.85 3.75
CA ARG A 227 -5.69 -11.54 2.30
C ARG A 227 -4.65 -10.47 1.98
#